data_AF-R9IXK5-F1
#
_entry.id   AF-R9IXK5-F1
#
_cell.length_a   1.000
_cell.length_b   1.000
_cell.length_c   1.000
_cell.angle_alpha   90.00
_cell.angle_beta   90.00
_cell.angle_gamma   90.00
#
_symmetry.space_group_name_H-M   'P 1'
#
loop_
_entity.id
_entity.type
_entity.pdbx_description
1 polymer ?
#
loop_
_entity_poly.entity_id
_entity_poly.type
_entity_poly.pdbx_seq_one_letter_code
_entity_poly.pdbx_strand_id
1 'polypeptide(L)'
;MGEISLSGLEKMQGEANQKFLETHEAAQKASEKAAAAEEAFYKAAQDYTFGDMSDESFQKKEAAQKAMEEAKAEAEAAEKAMEEAAAEAQAAAEAVENKKEELRADRDNDTTYVVHCARIECSKGMRESYLVLGPTHGVKTRQIPQMTIKDILPFINVINFGGCFSTENPSVKAAAEAAVEAAQKAIEDKHNEKGCIGKFFDNVVDFFVGDHEMNVDESLMQQCVGECLSSFAWDAKWEKGHEKVTVNGEPVLLRRCSLTCNFGGCITILVSGQPE
;
A
#
# COMPACT_ATOMS: atom_id res chain seq x y z
N MET A 1 -10.66 -24.87 -17.90
CA MET A 1 -10.71 -24.18 -16.60
C MET A 1 -10.89 -22.72 -16.92
N GLY A 2 -12.00 -22.10 -16.50
CA GLY A 2 -12.26 -20.69 -16.80
C GLY A 2 -11.12 -19.83 -16.26
N GLU A 3 -10.68 -18.86 -17.05
CA GLU A 3 -9.66 -17.90 -16.65
C GLU A 3 -10.15 -17.15 -15.41
N ILE A 4 -9.33 -17.06 -14.35
CA ILE A 4 -9.74 -16.40 -13.11
C ILE A 4 -9.72 -14.89 -13.35
N SER A 5 -10.86 -14.26 -13.09
CA SER A 5 -11.12 -12.82 -13.15
C SER A 5 -10.23 -12.04 -12.17
N LEU A 6 -9.88 -10.78 -12.43
CA LEU A 6 -9.02 -9.99 -11.52
C LEU A 6 -9.66 -9.87 -10.13
N SER A 7 -10.97 -9.61 -10.09
CA SER A 7 -11.74 -9.52 -8.84
C SER A 7 -11.71 -10.83 -8.02
N GLY A 8 -11.67 -11.97 -8.72
CA GLY A 8 -11.52 -13.29 -8.12
C GLY A 8 -10.16 -13.48 -7.45
N LEU A 9 -9.07 -13.06 -8.10
CA LEU A 9 -7.72 -13.13 -7.54
C LEU A 9 -7.57 -12.18 -6.33
N GLU A 10 -8.14 -10.98 -6.40
CA GLU A 10 -8.12 -10.03 -5.28
C GLU A 10 -8.87 -10.56 -4.06
N LYS A 11 -9.97 -11.28 -4.28
CA LYS A 11 -10.68 -11.97 -3.19
C LYS A 11 -9.79 -13.04 -2.54
N MET A 12 -9.09 -13.85 -3.34
CA MET A 12 -8.15 -14.85 -2.83
C MET A 12 -6.99 -14.21 -2.06
N GLN A 13 -6.46 -13.08 -2.55
CA GLN A 13 -5.45 -12.30 -1.84
C GLN A 13 -5.98 -11.78 -0.50
N GLY A 14 -7.21 -11.28 -0.46
CA GLY A 14 -7.87 -10.84 0.78
C GLY A 14 -8.02 -11.96 1.80
N GLU A 15 -8.47 -13.15 1.35
CA GLU A 15 -8.59 -14.34 2.20
C GLU A 15 -7.22 -14.82 2.71
N ALA A 16 -6.18 -14.80 1.87
CA ALA A 16 -4.82 -15.17 2.27
C ALA A 16 -4.22 -14.17 3.28
N ASN A 17 -4.42 -12.87 3.06
CA ASN A 17 -4.01 -11.82 4.00
C ASN A 17 -4.70 -11.96 5.37
N GLN A 18 -5.99 -12.28 5.38
CA GLN A 18 -6.71 -12.53 6.62
C GLN A 18 -6.13 -13.73 7.36
N LYS A 19 -5.88 -14.85 6.66
CA LYS A 19 -5.24 -16.04 7.24
C LYS A 19 -3.86 -15.71 7.82
N PHE A 20 -3.06 -14.92 7.11
CA PHE A 20 -1.75 -14.45 7.60
C PHE A 20 -1.86 -13.64 8.90
N LEU A 21 -2.84 -12.73 9.01
CA LEU A 21 -3.05 -11.95 10.23
C LEU A 21 -3.45 -12.86 11.41
N GLU A 22 -4.34 -13.83 11.17
CA GLU A 22 -4.78 -14.79 12.18
C GLU A 22 -3.61 -15.69 12.66
N THR A 23 -2.77 -16.19 11.74
CA THR A 23 -1.60 -17.01 12.10
C THR A 23 -0.50 -16.19 12.75
N HIS A 24 -0.29 -14.93 12.34
CA HIS A 24 0.62 -14.00 13.01
C HIS A 24 0.20 -13.77 14.47
N GLU A 25 -1.09 -13.49 14.72
CA GLU A 25 -1.60 -13.27 16.07
C GLU A 25 -1.46 -14.54 16.95
N ALA A 26 -1.65 -15.72 16.36
CA ALA A 26 -1.43 -17.00 17.03
C ALA A 26 0.06 -17.25 17.35
N ALA A 27 0.96 -16.97 16.40
CA ALA A 27 2.40 -17.09 16.59
C ALA A 27 2.91 -16.13 17.67
N GLN A 28 2.40 -14.90 17.70
CA GLN A 28 2.73 -13.93 18.75
C GLN A 28 2.31 -14.44 20.15
N LYS A 29 1.07 -14.95 20.29
CA LYS A 29 0.59 -15.53 21.56
C LYS A 29 1.41 -16.75 21.99
N ALA A 30 1.79 -17.61 21.04
CA ALA A 30 2.62 -18.78 21.32
C ALA A 30 4.04 -18.37 21.74
N SER A 31 4.62 -17.35 21.10
CA SER A 31 5.92 -16.77 21.46
C SER A 31 5.91 -16.13 22.85
N GLU A 32 4.88 -15.35 23.19
CA GLU A 32 4.71 -14.78 24.54
C GLU A 32 4.59 -15.87 25.61
N LYS A 33 3.86 -16.96 25.31
CA LYS A 33 3.75 -18.12 26.18
C LYS A 33 5.10 -18.84 26.36
N ALA A 34 5.88 -18.98 25.29
CA ALA A 34 7.21 -19.57 25.35
C ALA A 34 8.17 -18.72 26.19
N ALA A 35 8.15 -17.39 26.01
CA ALA A 35 8.94 -16.46 26.81
C ALA A 35 8.57 -16.51 28.31
N ALA A 36 7.28 -16.58 28.63
CA ALA A 36 6.83 -16.72 30.02
C ALA A 36 7.23 -18.07 30.64
N ALA A 37 7.21 -19.15 29.85
CA ALA A 37 7.66 -20.47 30.29
C ALA A 37 9.19 -20.51 30.50
N GLU A 38 9.95 -19.81 29.66
CA GLU A 38 11.39 -19.63 29.81
C GLU A 38 11.74 -18.83 31.07
N GLU A 39 11.05 -17.72 31.33
CA GLU A 39 11.22 -16.95 32.57
C GLU A 39 10.91 -17.79 33.82
N ALA A 40 9.82 -18.59 33.77
CA ALA A 40 9.46 -19.51 34.84
C ALA A 40 10.54 -20.59 35.07
N PHE A 41 11.13 -21.12 34.01
CA PHE A 41 12.26 -22.05 34.11
C PHE A 41 13.49 -21.39 34.72
N TYR A 42 13.88 -20.19 34.27
CA TYR A 42 15.02 -19.46 34.84
C TYR A 42 14.83 -19.18 36.34
N LYS A 43 13.62 -18.77 36.73
CA LYS A 43 13.29 -18.54 38.14
C LYS A 43 13.40 -19.84 38.96
N ALA A 44 12.82 -20.94 38.48
CA ALA A 44 12.92 -22.23 39.14
C ALA A 44 14.38 -22.74 39.22
N ALA A 45 15.17 -22.49 38.18
CA ALA A 45 16.59 -22.83 38.16
C ALA A 45 17.40 -22.00 39.16
N GLN A 46 17.07 -20.71 39.31
CA GLN A 46 17.70 -19.82 40.29
C GLN A 46 17.34 -20.21 41.73
N ASP A 47 16.06 -20.50 41.99
CA ASP A 47 15.56 -20.97 43.29
C ASP A 47 16.23 -22.29 43.70
N TYR A 48 16.43 -23.22 42.76
CA TYR A 48 17.18 -24.45 43.04
C TYR A 48 18.66 -24.17 43.33
N THR A 49 19.33 -23.38 42.48
CA THR A 49 20.80 -23.18 42.53
C THR A 49 21.24 -22.31 43.70
N PHE A 50 20.44 -21.31 44.07
CA PHE A 50 20.78 -20.30 45.10
C PHE A 50 19.86 -20.36 46.32
N GLY A 51 18.85 -21.24 46.34
CA GLY A 51 17.90 -21.44 47.45
C GLY A 51 18.16 -22.72 48.24
N ASP A 52 17.16 -23.61 48.32
CA ASP A 52 17.10 -24.70 49.31
C ASP A 52 17.62 -26.07 48.83
N MET A 53 18.07 -26.21 47.57
CA MET A 53 18.63 -27.45 46.99
C MET A 53 17.86 -28.72 47.41
N SER A 54 16.53 -28.61 47.50
CA SER A 54 15.63 -29.63 48.01
C SER A 54 15.07 -30.46 46.86
N ASP A 55 14.61 -31.68 47.15
CA ASP A 55 13.97 -32.54 46.15
C ASP A 55 12.72 -31.87 45.54
N GLU A 56 12.03 -31.03 46.32
CA GLU A 56 10.88 -30.23 45.84
C GLU A 56 11.30 -29.13 44.87
N SER A 57 12.40 -28.41 45.10
CA SER A 57 12.88 -27.39 44.16
C SER A 57 13.48 -28.00 42.90
N PHE A 58 14.05 -29.20 42.98
CA PHE A 58 14.46 -29.98 41.81
C PHE A 58 13.27 -30.38 40.92
N GLN A 59 12.19 -30.93 41.51
CA GLN A 59 10.99 -31.30 40.76
C GLN A 59 10.31 -30.11 40.09
N LYS A 60 10.28 -28.94 40.75
CA LYS A 60 9.75 -27.69 40.17
C LYS A 60 10.55 -27.24 38.95
N LYS A 61 11.88 -27.35 39.00
CA LYS A 61 12.76 -27.03 37.87
C LYS A 61 12.53 -27.98 36.69
N GLU A 62 12.43 -29.28 36.95
CA GLU A 62 12.20 -30.28 35.90
C GLU A 62 10.82 -30.10 35.24
N ALA A 63 9.78 -29.81 36.04
CA ALA A 63 8.45 -29.48 35.52
C ALA A 63 8.45 -28.19 34.68
N ALA A 64 9.17 -27.16 35.13
CA ALA A 64 9.31 -25.91 34.38
C ALA A 64 10.11 -26.10 33.08
N GLN A 65 11.13 -26.95 33.08
CA GLN A 65 11.88 -27.29 31.86
C GLN A 65 10.99 -27.97 30.84
N LYS A 66 10.19 -28.96 31.26
CA LYS A 66 9.26 -29.64 30.36
C LYS A 66 8.21 -28.68 29.80
N ALA A 67 7.67 -27.79 30.64
CA ALA A 67 6.72 -26.77 30.21
C ALA A 67 7.34 -25.76 29.22
N MET A 68 8.61 -25.40 29.40
CA MET A 68 9.37 -24.57 28.46
C MET A 68 9.56 -25.27 27.11
N GLU A 69 9.99 -26.54 27.11
CA GLU A 69 10.17 -27.32 25.87
C GLU A 69 8.84 -27.49 25.10
N GLU A 70 7.74 -27.76 25.80
CA GLU A 70 6.40 -27.83 25.20
C GLU A 70 5.94 -26.48 24.62
N ALA A 71 6.13 -25.40 25.36
CA ALA A 71 5.75 -24.05 24.90
C ALA A 71 6.61 -23.59 23.71
N LYS A 72 7.91 -23.94 23.70
CA LYS A 72 8.81 -23.66 22.58
C LYS A 72 8.42 -24.45 21.32
N ALA A 73 8.08 -25.73 21.46
CA ALA A 73 7.60 -26.53 20.34
C ALA A 73 6.27 -25.99 19.76
N GLU A 74 5.37 -25.50 20.62
CA GLU A 74 4.13 -24.83 20.20
C GLU A 74 4.42 -23.52 19.45
N ALA A 75 5.39 -22.72 19.92
CA ALA A 75 5.82 -21.49 19.26
C ALA A 75 6.46 -21.77 17.88
N GLU A 76 7.36 -22.75 17.78
CA GLU A 76 7.98 -23.14 16.51
C GLU A 76 6.93 -23.66 15.50
N ALA A 77 5.94 -24.42 15.95
CA ALA A 77 4.84 -24.87 15.10
C ALA A 77 3.97 -23.70 14.61
N ALA A 78 3.69 -22.73 15.48
CA ALA A 78 2.92 -21.54 15.13
C ALA A 78 3.68 -20.59 14.19
N GLU A 79 4.99 -20.43 14.37
CA GLU A 79 5.87 -19.68 13.48
C GLU A 79 5.89 -20.30 12.08
N LYS A 80 6.05 -21.62 11.98
CA LYS A 80 5.98 -22.32 10.68
C LYS A 80 4.63 -22.13 9.98
N ALA A 81 3.53 -22.17 10.73
CA ALA A 81 2.20 -21.91 10.18
C ALA A 81 2.03 -20.45 9.69
N MET A 82 2.67 -19.50 10.38
CA MET A 82 2.74 -18.10 9.94
C MET A 82 3.57 -17.95 8.67
N GLU A 83 4.73 -18.59 8.57
CA GLU A 83 5.57 -18.56 7.36
C GLU A 83 4.84 -19.14 6.14
N GLU A 84 4.15 -20.26 6.30
CA GLU A 84 3.33 -20.86 5.23
C GLU A 84 2.21 -19.91 4.80
N ALA A 85 1.51 -19.28 5.75
CA ALA A 85 0.47 -18.29 5.45
C ALA A 85 1.03 -17.02 4.79
N ALA A 86 2.23 -16.59 5.17
CA ALA A 86 2.92 -15.45 4.55
C ALA A 86 3.29 -15.75 3.09
N ALA A 87 3.80 -16.95 2.82
CA ALA A 87 4.11 -17.40 1.46
C ALA A 87 2.85 -17.49 0.59
N GLU A 88 1.73 -17.98 1.13
CA GLU A 88 0.44 -17.98 0.44
C GLU A 88 -0.07 -16.57 0.14
N ALA A 89 0.03 -15.65 1.11
CA ALA A 89 -0.37 -14.25 0.93
C ALA A 89 0.49 -13.54 -0.12
N GLN A 90 1.81 -13.79 -0.12
CA GLN A 90 2.71 -13.26 -1.14
C GLN A 90 2.39 -13.83 -2.53
N ALA A 91 2.20 -15.14 -2.66
CA ALA A 91 1.85 -15.77 -3.93
C ALA A 91 0.51 -15.26 -4.48
N ALA A 92 -0.47 -15.02 -3.61
CA ALA A 92 -1.75 -14.43 -4.00
C ALA A 92 -1.60 -12.96 -4.45
N ALA A 93 -0.74 -12.18 -3.81
CA ALA A 93 -0.43 -10.81 -4.22
C ALA A 93 0.28 -10.77 -5.58
N GLU A 94 1.25 -11.66 -5.80
CA GLU A 94 1.95 -11.81 -7.09
C GLU A 94 0.97 -12.22 -8.20
N ALA A 95 0.02 -13.12 -7.92
CA ALA A 95 -1.00 -13.51 -8.89
C ALA A 95 -1.89 -12.32 -9.32
N VAL A 96 -2.27 -11.45 -8.37
CA VAL A 96 -3.03 -10.23 -8.67
C VAL A 96 -2.22 -9.28 -9.56
N GLU A 97 -0.96 -8.99 -9.22
CA GLU A 97 -0.13 -8.08 -10.02
C GLU A 97 0.19 -8.66 -11.41
N ASN A 98 0.49 -9.96 -11.51
CA ASN A 98 0.65 -10.64 -12.80
C ASN A 98 -0.60 -10.47 -13.67
N LYS A 99 -1.80 -10.62 -13.09
CA LYS A 99 -3.04 -10.40 -13.84
C LYS A 99 -3.18 -8.95 -14.28
N LYS A 100 -2.84 -7.98 -13.43
CA LYS A 100 -2.84 -6.57 -13.84
C LYS A 100 -1.85 -6.29 -14.96
N GLU A 101 -0.66 -6.90 -14.95
CA GLU A 101 0.31 -6.78 -16.03
C GLU A 101 -0.20 -7.36 -17.35
N GLU A 102 -0.83 -8.54 -17.35
CA GLU A 102 -1.51 -9.10 -18.52
C GLU A 102 -2.55 -8.12 -19.08
N LEU A 103 -3.38 -7.58 -18.19
CA LEU A 103 -4.42 -6.61 -18.50
C LEU A 103 -3.87 -5.29 -19.07
N ARG A 104 -2.72 -4.80 -18.56
CA ARG A 104 -2.01 -3.62 -19.08
C ARG A 104 -1.37 -3.90 -20.43
N ALA A 105 -0.83 -5.10 -20.64
CA ALA A 105 -0.19 -5.52 -21.89
C ALA A 105 -1.20 -5.66 -23.05
N ASP A 106 -2.38 -6.20 -22.77
CA ASP A 106 -3.44 -6.37 -23.78
C ASP A 106 -4.28 -5.10 -24.04
N ARG A 107 -4.11 -4.07 -23.20
CA ARG A 107 -4.92 -2.84 -23.19
C ARG A 107 -5.17 -2.26 -24.59
N ASP A 108 -4.14 -2.14 -25.43
CA ASP A 108 -4.25 -1.47 -26.73
C ASP A 108 -5.10 -2.24 -27.75
N ASN A 109 -5.21 -3.57 -27.58
CA ASN A 109 -6.03 -4.44 -28.42
C ASN A 109 -7.47 -4.59 -27.88
N ASP A 110 -7.69 -4.28 -26.61
CA ASP A 110 -8.99 -4.47 -25.97
C ASP A 110 -10.02 -3.40 -26.40
N THR A 111 -11.11 -3.88 -27.00
CA THR A 111 -12.24 -3.08 -27.50
C THR A 111 -13.51 -3.23 -26.64
N THR A 112 -13.36 -3.71 -25.41
CA THR A 112 -14.45 -3.82 -24.45
C THR A 112 -15.00 -2.44 -24.10
N TYR A 113 -16.32 -2.30 -24.19
CA TYR A 113 -17.02 -1.07 -23.81
C TYR A 113 -16.87 -0.77 -22.33
N VAL A 114 -16.59 0.48 -21.98
CA VAL A 114 -16.38 0.88 -20.59
C VAL A 114 -17.69 1.39 -19.99
N VAL A 115 -18.06 0.87 -18.83
CA VAL A 115 -19.29 1.22 -18.13
C VAL A 115 -18.99 1.86 -16.78
N HIS A 116 -20.02 2.34 -16.11
CA HIS A 116 -19.95 2.84 -14.74
C HIS A 116 -19.20 1.88 -13.79
N CYS A 117 -18.40 2.43 -12.87
CA CYS A 117 -17.51 1.69 -11.96
C CYS A 117 -16.35 0.95 -12.62
N ALA A 118 -15.93 1.38 -13.82
CA ALA A 118 -14.67 0.94 -14.39
C ALA A 118 -13.48 1.35 -13.51
N ARG A 119 -12.44 0.52 -13.46
CA ARG A 119 -11.22 0.78 -12.70
C ARG A 119 -10.19 1.46 -13.58
N ILE A 120 -9.58 2.51 -13.05
CA ILE A 120 -8.59 3.34 -13.74
C ILE A 120 -7.30 3.43 -12.94
N GLU A 121 -6.21 3.59 -13.68
CA GLU A 121 -4.85 3.78 -13.17
C GLU A 121 -4.28 5.07 -13.74
N CYS A 122 -3.45 5.76 -12.96
CA CYS A 122 -2.68 6.90 -13.43
C CYS A 122 -1.19 6.60 -13.26
N SER A 123 -0.38 6.86 -14.28
CA SER A 123 1.08 6.68 -14.22
C SER A 123 1.79 7.50 -13.12
N LYS A 124 1.11 8.50 -12.56
CA LYS A 124 1.59 9.35 -11.45
C LYS A 124 0.72 9.24 -10.20
N GLY A 125 -0.26 8.35 -10.19
CA GLY A 125 -1.16 8.13 -9.04
C GLY A 125 -0.59 7.12 -8.06
N MET A 126 -0.99 7.23 -6.79
CA MET A 126 -0.58 6.30 -5.73
C MET A 126 -1.37 4.99 -5.74
N ARG A 127 -2.66 5.06 -6.05
CA ARG A 127 -3.55 3.90 -6.09
C ARG A 127 -4.43 3.94 -7.32
N GLU A 128 -5.05 2.81 -7.60
CA GLU A 128 -6.16 2.72 -8.53
C GLU A 128 -7.37 3.55 -8.08
N SER A 129 -8.18 3.96 -9.04
CA SER A 129 -9.41 4.69 -8.80
C SER A 129 -10.54 4.20 -9.71
N TYR A 130 -11.68 4.87 -9.66
CA TYR A 130 -12.88 4.47 -10.39
C TYR A 130 -13.36 5.57 -11.32
N LEU A 131 -13.95 5.15 -12.44
CA LEU A 131 -14.80 5.99 -13.25
C LEU A 131 -16.23 5.91 -12.76
N VAL A 132 -16.76 7.08 -12.42
CA VAL A 132 -18.11 7.26 -11.94
C VAL A 132 -18.89 8.01 -13.02
N LEU A 133 -20.15 7.66 -13.15
CA LEU A 133 -21.08 8.33 -14.04
C LEU A 133 -22.22 8.80 -13.16
N GLY A 134 -22.48 10.11 -13.17
CA GLY A 134 -23.60 10.69 -12.46
C GLY A 134 -24.91 10.38 -13.21
N PRO A 135 -25.57 11.38 -13.83
CA PRO A 135 -26.72 11.11 -14.69
C PRO A 135 -26.34 10.22 -15.87
N THR A 136 -27.18 9.21 -16.15
CA THR A 136 -26.92 8.29 -17.26
C THR A 136 -27.14 8.98 -18.61
N HIS A 137 -26.34 8.64 -19.61
CA HIS A 137 -26.53 9.09 -20.99
C HIS A 137 -27.73 8.44 -21.71
N GLY A 138 -28.48 7.57 -21.04
CA GLY A 138 -29.65 6.84 -21.56
C GLY A 138 -29.32 5.48 -22.18
N VAL A 139 -28.04 5.18 -22.41
CA VAL A 139 -27.58 3.89 -22.97
C VAL A 139 -26.91 3.05 -21.89
N LYS A 140 -27.23 1.75 -21.87
CA LYS A 140 -26.69 0.78 -20.93
C LYS A 140 -26.10 -0.42 -21.68
N THR A 141 -24.91 -0.84 -21.28
CA THR A 141 -24.27 -2.09 -21.71
C THR A 141 -24.37 -3.07 -20.56
N ARG A 142 -24.97 -4.25 -20.79
CA ARG A 142 -25.23 -5.25 -19.73
C ARG A 142 -25.96 -4.67 -18.50
N GLN A 143 -26.95 -3.78 -18.73
CA GLN A 143 -27.69 -3.06 -17.67
C GLN A 143 -26.91 -2.03 -16.86
N ILE A 144 -25.64 -1.78 -17.21
CA ILE A 144 -24.78 -0.77 -16.56
C ILE A 144 -24.64 0.44 -17.50
N PRO A 145 -24.75 1.68 -17.01
CA PRO A 145 -24.60 2.87 -17.85
C PRO A 145 -23.28 2.91 -18.62
N GLN A 146 -23.37 3.14 -19.93
CA GLN A 146 -22.22 3.24 -20.83
C GLN A 146 -21.53 4.59 -20.68
N MET A 147 -20.19 4.60 -20.63
CA MET A 147 -19.40 5.83 -20.59
C MET A 147 -18.98 6.30 -21.99
N THR A 148 -18.69 7.59 -22.11
CA THR A 148 -18.31 8.30 -23.33
C THR A 148 -16.99 9.05 -23.15
N ILE A 149 -16.41 9.51 -24.25
CA ILE A 149 -15.13 10.23 -24.21
C ILE A 149 -15.17 11.60 -23.51
N LYS A 150 -16.36 12.13 -23.22
CA LYS A 150 -16.56 13.40 -22.51
C LYS A 150 -16.72 13.25 -21.00
N ASP A 151 -16.76 12.03 -20.48
CA ASP A 151 -16.86 11.76 -19.05
C ASP A 151 -15.50 11.94 -18.38
N ILE A 152 -15.09 13.21 -18.21
CA ILE A 152 -13.75 13.61 -17.74
C ILE A 152 -13.78 14.49 -16.50
N LEU A 153 -14.95 14.87 -15.98
CA LEU A 153 -15.02 15.85 -14.88
C LEU A 153 -14.22 15.34 -13.68
N PRO A 154 -13.21 16.10 -13.21
CA PRO A 154 -12.43 15.73 -12.04
C PRO A 154 -13.34 15.58 -10.81
N PHE A 155 -13.02 14.61 -9.95
CA PHE A 155 -13.74 14.31 -8.70
C PHE A 155 -15.20 13.89 -8.86
N ILE A 156 -15.76 13.91 -10.07
CA ILE A 156 -17.12 13.49 -10.39
C ILE A 156 -17.09 12.26 -11.28
N ASN A 157 -16.47 12.39 -12.46
CA ASN A 157 -16.32 11.26 -13.38
C ASN A 157 -15.01 10.51 -13.13
N VAL A 158 -13.91 11.25 -13.03
CA VAL A 158 -12.58 10.70 -12.77
C VAL A 158 -12.26 10.93 -11.30
N ILE A 159 -12.48 9.89 -10.49
CA ILE A 159 -12.17 9.94 -9.06
C ILE A 159 -10.65 10.04 -8.89
N ASN A 160 -10.21 10.80 -7.88
CA ASN A 160 -8.79 11.02 -7.64
C ASN A 160 -8.05 9.71 -7.25
N PHE A 161 -6.73 9.70 -7.42
CA PHE A 161 -5.88 8.52 -7.19
C PHE A 161 -5.29 8.50 -5.76
N GLY A 162 -5.94 9.18 -4.81
CA GLY A 162 -5.41 9.41 -3.46
C GLY A 162 -4.20 10.35 -3.48
N GLY A 163 -3.01 9.78 -3.58
CA GLY A 163 -1.75 10.52 -3.71
C GLY A 163 -1.30 10.69 -5.16
N CYS A 164 -0.36 11.61 -5.38
CA CYS A 164 0.29 11.88 -6.65
C CYS A 164 1.80 12.06 -6.48
N PHE A 165 2.57 11.52 -7.44
CA PHE A 165 4.04 11.62 -7.50
C PHE A 165 4.55 12.64 -8.53
N SER A 166 3.65 13.42 -9.13
CA SER A 166 4.06 14.41 -10.14
C SER A 166 4.59 15.67 -9.48
N THR A 167 5.82 16.06 -9.82
CA THR A 167 6.42 17.34 -9.40
C THR A 167 5.68 18.55 -9.96
N GLU A 168 4.85 18.37 -10.99
CA GLU A 168 4.00 19.44 -11.56
C GLU A 168 2.76 19.70 -10.72
N ASN A 169 2.35 18.76 -9.86
CA ASN A 169 1.18 18.91 -8.99
C ASN A 169 1.52 19.87 -7.83
N PRO A 170 0.75 20.97 -7.64
CA PRO A 170 0.97 21.91 -6.55
C PRO A 170 1.00 21.28 -5.16
N SER A 171 0.21 20.23 -4.92
CA SER A 171 0.19 19.55 -3.63
C SER A 171 1.50 18.81 -3.32
N VAL A 172 2.18 18.27 -4.35
CA VAL A 172 3.49 17.62 -4.19
C VAL A 172 4.56 18.64 -3.84
N LYS A 173 4.52 19.81 -4.50
CA LYS A 173 5.43 20.93 -4.18
C LYS A 173 5.26 21.40 -2.74
N ALA A 174 4.02 21.61 -2.32
CA ALA A 174 3.70 22.00 -0.95
C ALA A 174 4.16 20.95 0.08
N ALA A 175 3.99 19.65 -0.23
CA ALA A 175 4.46 18.57 0.63
C ALA A 175 6.00 18.54 0.74
N ALA A 176 6.71 18.78 -0.37
CA ALA A 176 8.16 18.85 -0.38
C ALA A 176 8.69 20.06 0.40
N GLU A 177 8.09 21.23 0.21
CA GLU A 177 8.41 22.46 0.97
C GLU A 177 8.18 22.25 2.47
N ALA A 178 7.04 21.68 2.86
CA ALA A 178 6.74 21.39 4.27
C ALA A 178 7.72 20.37 4.88
N ALA A 179 8.18 19.37 4.10
CA ALA A 179 9.18 18.41 4.56
C ALA A 179 10.55 19.07 4.78
N VAL A 180 10.96 19.99 3.90
CA VAL A 180 12.19 20.78 4.08
C VAL A 180 12.07 21.68 5.30
N GLU A 181 10.95 22.40 5.45
CA GLU A 181 10.73 23.28 6.60
C GLU A 181 10.76 22.50 7.92
N ALA A 182 10.13 21.32 7.97
CA ALA A 182 10.18 20.46 9.14
C ALA A 182 11.60 19.95 9.46
N ALA A 183 12.38 19.61 8.43
CA ALA A 183 13.78 19.20 8.59
C ALA A 183 14.65 20.36 9.09
N GLN A 184 14.51 21.55 8.51
CA GLN A 184 15.21 22.77 8.93
C GLN A 184 14.88 23.12 10.37
N LYS A 185 13.59 23.12 10.74
CA LYS A 185 13.16 23.36 12.12
C LYS A 185 13.72 22.33 13.09
N ALA A 186 13.78 21.05 12.72
CA ALA A 186 14.38 20.01 13.57
C ALA A 186 15.90 20.21 13.77
N ILE A 187 16.60 20.77 12.78
CA ILE A 187 18.02 21.14 12.90
C ILE A 187 18.16 22.35 13.85
N GLU A 188 17.32 23.37 13.68
CA GLU A 188 17.29 24.56 14.54
C GLU A 188 16.96 24.21 16.00
N ASP A 189 15.95 23.37 16.24
CA ASP A 189 15.57 22.92 17.58
C ASP A 189 16.72 22.17 18.26
N LYS A 190 17.43 21.30 17.53
CA LYS A 190 18.66 20.64 18.03
C LYS A 190 19.77 21.64 18.34
N HIS A 191 19.92 22.69 17.52
CA HIS A 191 20.92 23.73 17.75
C HIS A 191 20.57 24.61 18.97
N ASN A 192 19.29 24.83 19.25
CA ASN A 192 18.81 25.60 20.39
C ASN A 192 18.88 24.79 21.72
N GLU A 193 18.64 23.48 21.66
CA GLU A 193 18.74 22.56 22.81
C GLU A 193 20.21 22.37 23.28
N LYS A 194 21.19 22.60 22.40
CA LYS A 194 22.63 22.67 22.74
C LYS A 194 22.99 23.83 23.70
N GLY A 195 22.05 24.71 24.04
CA GLY A 195 22.29 25.92 24.85
C GLY A 195 22.71 25.73 26.32
N CYS A 196 22.60 24.53 26.91
CA CYS A 196 22.71 24.42 28.38
C CYS A 196 23.72 23.40 28.95
N ILE A 197 24.17 22.35 28.24
CA ILE A 197 25.07 21.29 28.82
C ILE A 197 26.18 20.78 27.84
N GLY A 198 26.42 21.42 26.69
CA GLY A 198 27.14 20.76 25.57
C GLY A 198 28.60 21.14 25.22
N LYS A 199 29.17 22.24 25.74
CA LYS A 199 30.36 22.92 25.14
C LYS A 199 31.67 22.12 24.95
N PHE A 200 31.78 20.87 25.40
CA PHE A 200 32.98 20.04 25.22
C PHE A 200 32.81 18.85 24.24
N PHE A 201 31.57 18.42 23.94
CA PHE A 201 31.31 17.31 23.01
C PHE A 201 30.81 17.77 21.62
N ASP A 202 30.56 19.07 21.43
CA ASP A 202 30.02 19.62 20.17
C ASP A 202 30.95 19.47 18.96
N ASN A 203 32.28 19.59 19.14
CA ASN A 203 33.23 19.51 18.01
C ASN A 203 33.23 18.18 17.25
N VAL A 204 32.91 17.07 17.92
CA VAL A 204 32.85 15.75 17.27
C VAL A 204 31.50 15.54 16.61
N VAL A 205 30.41 16.02 17.20
CA VAL A 205 29.07 15.90 16.61
C VAL A 205 28.92 16.83 15.41
N ASP A 206 29.42 18.07 15.47
CA ASP A 206 29.38 19.03 14.36
C ASP A 206 30.29 18.62 13.19
N PHE A 207 31.33 17.81 13.44
CA PHE A 207 32.14 17.22 12.37
C PHE A 207 31.40 16.10 11.61
N PHE A 208 30.52 15.35 12.29
CA PHE A 208 29.76 14.24 11.69
C PHE A 208 28.36 14.64 11.21
N VAL A 209 27.80 15.71 11.76
CA VAL A 209 26.52 16.31 11.40
C VAL A 209 26.85 17.61 10.68
N GLY A 210 27.25 17.51 9.41
CA GLY A 210 27.47 18.69 8.60
C GLY A 210 26.20 19.53 8.51
N ASP A 211 26.35 20.86 8.67
CA ASP A 211 25.29 21.83 8.39
C ASP A 211 25.03 21.86 6.88
N HIS A 212 24.18 20.95 6.42
CA HIS A 212 23.69 20.97 5.06
C HIS A 212 22.35 21.67 5.03
N GLU A 213 22.31 22.88 4.46
CA GLU A 213 21.05 23.53 4.09
C GLU A 213 20.27 22.59 3.15
N MET A 214 19.20 22.00 3.68
CA MET A 214 18.28 21.23 2.85
C MET A 214 17.45 22.23 2.06
N ASN A 215 17.57 22.19 0.75
CA ASN A 215 16.71 22.94 -0.17
C ASN A 215 15.75 21.97 -0.86
N VAL A 216 14.61 22.48 -1.33
CA VAL A 216 13.73 21.69 -2.19
C VAL A 216 14.44 21.49 -3.52
N ASP A 217 15.10 20.35 -3.67
CA ASP A 217 15.67 19.92 -4.94
C ASP A 217 14.78 18.90 -5.64
N GLU A 218 15.10 18.62 -6.91
CA GLU A 218 14.33 17.70 -7.74
C GLU A 218 14.34 16.26 -7.20
N SER A 219 15.41 15.86 -6.49
CA SER A 219 15.53 14.54 -5.87
C SER A 219 14.57 14.39 -4.70
N LEU A 220 14.42 15.43 -3.87
CA LEU A 220 13.47 15.43 -2.77
C LEU A 220 12.02 15.42 -3.28
N MET A 221 11.71 16.24 -4.29
CA MET A 221 10.37 16.28 -4.87
C MET A 221 9.94 14.92 -5.47
N GLN A 222 10.88 14.13 -5.98
CA GLN A 222 10.60 12.77 -6.46
C GLN A 222 10.26 11.77 -5.36
N GLN A 223 10.65 12.05 -4.10
CA GLN A 223 10.35 11.20 -2.94
C GLN A 223 9.05 11.62 -2.23
N CYS A 224 8.56 12.83 -2.49
CA CYS A 224 7.35 13.34 -1.88
C CYS A 224 6.08 12.85 -2.58
N VAL A 225 5.02 12.66 -1.79
CA VAL A 225 3.68 12.39 -2.28
C VAL A 225 2.74 13.48 -1.80
N GLY A 226 2.07 14.13 -2.74
CA GLY A 226 1.01 15.11 -2.47
C GLY A 226 -0.38 14.53 -2.75
N GLU A 227 -1.43 15.25 -2.39
CA GLU A 227 -2.80 14.93 -2.76
C GLU A 227 -3.00 14.96 -4.29
N CYS A 228 -3.76 14.02 -4.82
CA CYS A 228 -4.12 13.99 -6.23
C CYS A 228 -5.21 15.03 -6.53
N LEU A 229 -4.79 16.17 -7.09
CA LEU A 229 -5.67 17.27 -7.52
C LEU A 229 -6.05 17.16 -9.01
N SER A 230 -6.49 15.98 -9.46
CA SER A 230 -6.71 15.67 -10.88
C SER A 230 -7.25 16.86 -11.69
N SER A 231 -6.55 17.21 -12.76
CA SER A 231 -6.81 18.42 -13.55
C SER A 231 -6.59 18.13 -15.02
N PHE A 232 -7.51 18.62 -15.87
CA PHE A 232 -7.52 18.37 -17.31
C PHE A 232 -7.63 19.69 -18.07
N ALA A 233 -7.16 19.70 -19.32
CA ALA A 233 -7.39 20.82 -20.23
C ALA A 233 -8.90 21.02 -20.47
N TRP A 234 -9.29 22.23 -20.84
CA TRP A 234 -10.70 22.59 -21.06
C TRP A 234 -11.34 21.81 -22.22
N ASP A 235 -10.54 21.38 -23.19
CA ASP A 235 -10.92 20.58 -24.35
C ASP A 235 -10.44 19.13 -24.26
N ALA A 236 -9.97 18.70 -23.08
CA ALA A 236 -9.55 17.34 -22.85
C ALA A 236 -10.70 16.37 -23.17
N LYS A 237 -10.32 15.18 -23.62
CA LYS A 237 -11.23 14.06 -23.89
C LYS A 237 -10.46 12.77 -23.80
N TRP A 238 -11.16 11.69 -23.54
CA TRP A 238 -10.56 10.37 -23.68
C TRP A 238 -10.17 10.13 -25.14
N GLU A 239 -8.93 9.71 -25.35
CA GLU A 239 -8.38 9.38 -26.65
C GLU A 239 -8.77 7.96 -27.06
N LYS A 240 -8.69 7.66 -28.36
CA LYS A 240 -8.95 6.31 -28.93
C LYS A 240 -10.34 5.72 -28.65
N GLY A 241 -11.35 6.59 -28.46
CA GLY A 241 -12.76 6.21 -28.38
C GLY A 241 -13.23 5.41 -29.60
N HIS A 242 -14.41 4.79 -29.50
CA HIS A 242 -14.93 3.97 -30.59
C HIS A 242 -15.29 4.81 -31.83
N GLU A 243 -14.79 4.43 -33.00
CA GLU A 243 -14.93 5.24 -34.23
C GLU A 243 -16.37 5.30 -34.78
N LYS A 244 -17.11 4.20 -34.67
CA LYS A 244 -18.46 4.05 -35.28
C LYS A 244 -19.64 4.14 -34.30
N VAL A 245 -19.39 3.91 -33.01
CA VAL A 245 -20.45 3.78 -31.99
C VAL A 245 -20.40 5.04 -31.14
N THR A 246 -21.50 5.79 -31.19
CA THR A 246 -21.65 7.02 -30.43
C THR A 246 -22.91 6.98 -29.57
N VAL A 247 -22.89 7.71 -28.46
CA VAL A 247 -24.02 7.98 -27.59
C VAL A 247 -24.19 9.49 -27.54
N ASN A 248 -25.36 9.98 -27.96
CA ASN A 248 -25.64 11.42 -28.04
C ASN A 248 -24.62 12.22 -28.89
N GLY A 249 -24.06 11.59 -29.94
CA GLY A 249 -23.04 12.20 -30.80
C GLY A 249 -21.59 12.02 -30.31
N GLU A 250 -21.40 11.50 -29.10
CA GLU A 250 -20.07 11.29 -28.51
C GLU A 250 -19.62 9.83 -28.65
N PRO A 251 -18.38 9.58 -29.11
CA PRO A 251 -17.78 8.24 -29.10
C PRO A 251 -17.88 7.56 -27.73
N VAL A 252 -18.21 6.27 -27.73
CA VAL A 252 -18.19 5.47 -26.51
C VAL A 252 -16.77 5.15 -26.07
N LEU A 253 -16.59 5.06 -24.75
CA LEU A 253 -15.31 4.75 -24.14
C LEU A 253 -15.00 3.25 -24.27
N LEU A 254 -13.77 2.93 -24.67
CA LEU A 254 -13.23 1.59 -24.79
C LEU A 254 -12.08 1.40 -23.79
N ARG A 255 -11.76 0.16 -23.44
CA ARG A 255 -10.69 -0.11 -22.47
C ARG A 255 -9.32 0.44 -22.89
N ARG A 256 -9.02 0.44 -24.20
CA ARG A 256 -7.81 1.07 -24.77
C ARG A 256 -7.73 2.59 -24.64
N CYS A 257 -8.78 3.26 -24.19
CA CYS A 257 -8.82 4.71 -24.07
C CYS A 257 -7.86 5.20 -22.98
N SER A 258 -7.30 6.39 -23.21
CA SER A 258 -6.42 7.07 -22.27
C SER A 258 -6.78 8.55 -22.14
N LEU A 259 -6.46 9.15 -21.00
CA LEU A 259 -6.70 10.56 -20.72
C LEU A 259 -5.44 11.19 -20.11
N THR A 260 -5.03 12.33 -20.65
CA THR A 260 -3.83 13.05 -20.20
C THR A 260 -4.19 14.06 -19.12
N CYS A 261 -3.53 13.98 -17.97
CA CYS A 261 -3.62 14.93 -16.86
C CYS A 261 -2.67 16.10 -17.08
N ASN A 262 -3.06 17.30 -16.65
CA ASN A 262 -2.25 18.53 -16.70
C ASN A 262 -0.95 18.43 -15.88
N PHE A 263 -0.84 17.46 -14.98
CA PHE A 263 0.36 17.20 -14.18
C PHE A 263 1.19 16.03 -14.74
N GLY A 264 1.16 15.78 -16.05
CA GLY A 264 1.97 14.77 -16.72
C GLY A 264 1.56 13.31 -16.46
N GLY A 265 0.41 13.08 -15.82
CA GLY A 265 -0.14 11.74 -15.62
C GLY A 265 -0.87 11.22 -16.85
N CYS A 266 -0.68 9.96 -17.20
CA CYS A 266 -1.48 9.25 -18.21
C CYS A 266 -2.44 8.32 -17.48
N ILE A 267 -3.74 8.58 -17.65
CA ILE A 267 -4.81 7.78 -17.05
C ILE A 267 -5.28 6.74 -18.05
N THR A 268 -5.32 5.49 -17.62
CA THR A 268 -5.71 4.33 -18.43
C THR A 268 -6.75 3.49 -17.70
N ILE A 269 -7.51 2.68 -18.45
CA ILE A 269 -8.60 1.88 -17.90
C ILE A 269 -8.10 0.45 -17.69
N LEU A 270 -7.93 0.07 -16.41
CA LEU A 270 -7.48 -1.26 -16.04
C LEU A 270 -8.58 -2.30 -16.29
N VAL A 271 -9.81 -2.04 -15.84
CA VAL A 271 -10.97 -2.93 -16.04
C VAL A 271 -12.17 -2.11 -16.50
N SER A 272 -12.94 -2.64 -17.44
CA SER A 272 -14.05 -1.94 -18.10
C SER A 272 -15.28 -1.67 -17.22
N GLY A 273 -15.33 -2.23 -16.01
CA GLY A 273 -16.49 -2.18 -15.11
C GLY A 273 -17.63 -3.13 -15.50
N GLN A 274 -17.50 -3.83 -16.64
CA GLN A 274 -18.43 -4.91 -16.97
C GLN A 274 -18.19 -6.12 -16.06
N PRO A 275 -19.22 -6.91 -15.73
CA PRO A 275 -19.03 -8.16 -15.02
C PRO A 275 -18.13 -9.10 -15.84
N GLU A 276 -17.06 -9.58 -15.20
CA GLU A 276 -16.11 -10.58 -15.73
C GLU A 276 -16.80 -11.94 -15.94
#